data_AF-A0A1Q7TL56-F1
#
_entry.id   AF-A0A1Q7TL56-F1
#
_cell.length_a   1.000
_cell.length_b   1.000
_cell.length_c   1.000
_cell.angle_alpha   90.00
_cell.angle_beta   90.00
_cell.angle_gamma   90.00
#
_symmetry.space_group_name_H-M   'P 1'
#
loop_
_entity.id
_entity.type
_entity.pdbx_description
1 polymer ?
#
loop_
_entity_poly.entity_id
_entity_poly.type
_entity_poly.pdbx_seq_one_letter_code
_entity_poly.pdbx_strand_id
1 'polypeptide(L)' 'MRRLRRIEAGYRAEIRRAQQSLKGTTVDRVKAERKFEKIRAKLEAKIDKVQPKIKLLTNLKAERKA' A
#
# COMPACT_ATOMS: atom_id res chain seq x y z
N MET A 1 11.30 -6.29 -11.73
CA MET A 1 9.98 -6.68 -11.17
C MET A 1 9.95 -6.95 -9.67
N ARG A 2 10.87 -7.76 -9.13
CA ARG A 2 10.87 -8.14 -7.69
C ARG A 2 10.91 -6.93 -6.74
N ARG A 3 11.68 -5.89 -7.05
CA ARG A 3 11.80 -4.67 -6.24
C ARG A 3 10.49 -3.86 -6.15
N LEU A 4 9.80 -3.60 -7.26
CA LEU A 4 8.55 -2.83 -7.27
C LEU A 4 7.43 -3.55 -6.51
N ARG A 5 7.32 -4.87 -6.70
CA ARG A 5 6.35 -5.69 -5.96
C ARG A 5 6.64 -5.71 -4.45
N ARG A 6 7.90 -5.74 -4.04
CA ARG A 6 8.28 -5.60 -2.62
C ARG A 6 7.90 -4.23 -2.05
N ILE A 7 8.11 -3.15 -2.81
CA ILE A 7 7.73 -1.79 -2.40
C ILE A 7 6.21 -1.70 -2.20
N GLU A 8 5.42 -2.16 -3.17
CA GLU A 8 3.95 -2.21 -3.05
C GLU A 8 3.51 -3.03 -1.83
N ALA A 9 4.08 -4.23 -1.65
CA ALA A 9 3.78 -5.07 -0.50
C ALA A 9 4.15 -4.40 0.83
N GLY A 10 5.22 -3.61 0.86
CA GLY A 10 5.63 -2.79 2.00
C GLY A 10 4.57 -1.76 2.39
N TYR A 11 4.06 -1.00 1.42
CA TYR A 11 2.98 -0.02 1.67
C TYR A 11 1.70 -0.71 2.18
N ARG A 12 1.31 -1.83 1.58
CA ARG A 12 0.15 -2.62 2.05
C ARG A 12 0.35 -3.16 3.47
N ALA A 13 1.56 -3.60 3.80
CA ALA A 13 1.89 -4.06 5.16
C ALA A 13 1.82 -2.93 6.18
N GLU A 14 2.26 -1.72 5.80
CA GLU A 14 2.19 -0.54 6.66
C GLU A 14 0.74 -0.12 6.93
N ILE A 15 -0.14 -0.16 5.93
CA ILE A 15 -1.60 0.05 6.13
C ILE A 15 -2.15 -0.96 7.14
N ARG A 16 -1.83 -2.26 6.99
CA ARG A 16 -2.30 -3.29 7.93
C ARG A 16 -1.81 -3.07 9.36
N ARG A 17 -0.54 -2.67 9.54
CA ARG A 17 0.00 -2.36 10.87
C ARG A 17 -0.69 -1.13 11.49
N ALA A 18 -0.94 -0.09 10.70
CA ALA A 18 -1.67 1.08 11.16
C ALA A 18 -3.11 0.72 11.58
N GLN A 19 -3.78 -0.16 10.82
CA GLN A 19 -5.11 -0.66 11.16
C GLN A 19 -5.11 -1.49 12.45
N GLN A 20 -4.09 -2.33 12.68
CA GLN A 20 -3.97 -3.07 13.95
C GLN A 20 -3.74 -2.13 15.13
N SER A 21 -2.93 -1.09 14.96
CA SER A 21 -2.68 -0.08 16.01
C SER A 21 -3.97 0.67 16.38
N LEU A 22 -4.83 0.93 15.39
CA LEU A 22 -6.14 1.54 15.63
C LEU A 22 -7.05 0.67 16.51
N LYS A 23 -7.07 -0.65 16.29
CA LYS A 23 -7.90 -1.58 17.09
C LYS A 23 -7.56 -1.57 18.58
N GLY A 24 -6.32 -1.26 18.95
CA GLY A 24 -5.88 -1.17 20.33
C GLY A 24 -6.16 0.19 21.01
N THR A 25 -6.66 1.18 20.27
CA THR A 25 -6.87 2.54 20.80
C THR A 25 -8.27 2.70 21.39
N THR A 26 -8.38 2.91 22.70
CA THR A 26 -9.67 3.01 23.42
C THR A 26 -10.03 4.42 23.88
N VAL A 27 -9.05 5.31 24.05
CA VAL A 27 -9.25 6.61 24.72
C VAL A 27 -9.72 7.74 23.79
N ASP A 28 -9.22 7.78 22.54
CA ASP A 28 -9.61 8.80 21.55
C ASP A 28 -9.72 8.18 20.15
N ARG A 29 -10.78 7.40 19.98
CA ARG A 29 -11.02 6.61 18.77
C ARG A 29 -11.19 7.48 17.53
N VAL A 30 -11.90 8.60 17.63
CA VAL A 30 -12.16 9.51 16.48
C VAL A 30 -10.85 10.14 15.97
N LYS A 31 -9.98 10.61 16.87
CA LYS A 31 -8.68 11.16 16.46
C LYS A 31 -7.77 10.08 15.89
N ALA A 32 -7.82 8.86 16.44
CA ALA A 32 -7.06 7.72 15.93
C ALA A 32 -7.53 7.31 14.53
N GLU A 33 -8.84 7.24 14.29
CA GLU A 33 -9.44 6.95 12.97
C GLU A 33 -9.02 8.01 11.93
N ARG A 34 -9.09 9.29 12.27
CA ARG A 34 -8.62 10.38 11.38
C ARG A 34 -7.13 10.28 11.04
N LYS A 35 -6.30 9.89 12.01
CA LYS A 35 -4.86 9.66 11.77
C LYS A 35 -4.63 8.45 10.87
N PHE A 36 -5.35 7.36 11.11
CA PHE A 36 -5.29 6.17 10.28
C PHE A 36 -5.68 6.47 8.82
N GLU A 37 -6.79 7.17 8.60
CA GLU A 37 -7.24 7.50 7.24
C GLU A 37 -6.23 8.39 6.50
N LYS A 38 -5.58 9.34 7.18
CA LYS A 38 -4.49 10.13 6.58
C LYS A 38 -3.30 9.25 6.15
N ILE A 39 -2.90 8.30 6.98
CA ILE A 39 -1.80 7.36 6.67
C ILE A 39 -2.20 6.45 5.51
N ARG A 40 -3.42 5.90 5.57
CA ARG A 40 -4.00 5.04 4.54
C ARG A 40 -4.03 5.74 3.19
N ALA A 41 -4.62 6.92 3.09
CA ALA A 41 -4.71 7.69 1.85
C ALA A 41 -3.32 7.99 1.25
N LYS A 42 -2.33 8.34 2.09
CA LYS A 42 -0.95 8.58 1.65
C LYS A 42 -0.31 7.33 1.06
N LEU A 43 -0.55 6.17 1.66
CA LEU A 43 0.02 4.89 1.22
C LEU A 43 -0.71 4.34 -0.01
N GLU A 44 -2.04 4.49 -0.08
CA GLU A 44 -2.85 4.17 -1.26
C GLU A 44 -2.38 4.99 -2.47
N ALA A 45 -2.20 6.31 -2.34
CA ALA A 45 -1.67 7.14 -3.41
C ALA A 45 -0.27 6.71 -3.89
N LYS A 46 0.57 6.14 -3.01
CA LYS A 46 1.87 5.57 -3.40
C LYS A 46 1.71 4.23 -4.13
N ILE A 47 0.74 3.41 -3.74
CA ILE A 47 0.40 2.16 -4.44
C ILE A 47 -0.09 2.48 -5.85
N ASP A 48 -0.99 3.44 -6.00
CA ASP A 48 -1.56 3.86 -7.30
C ASP A 48 -0.48 4.34 -8.26
N LYS A 49 0.58 4.99 -7.77
CA LYS A 49 1.74 5.39 -8.59
C LYS A 49 2.62 4.22 -9.04
N VAL A 50 2.70 3.14 -8.26
CA VAL A 50 3.59 2.01 -8.52
C VAL A 50 2.91 0.92 -9.36
N GLN A 51 1.60 0.73 -9.20
CA GLN A 51 0.84 -0.32 -9.89
C GLN A 51 0.92 -0.27 -11.42
N PRO A 52 0.79 0.90 -12.10
CA PRO A 52 0.91 0.97 -13.56
C PRO A 52 2.25 0.46 -14.06
N LYS A 53 3.34 0.78 -13.34
CA LYS A 53 4.70 0.32 -13.69
C LYS A 53 4.86 -1.18 -13.51
N ILE A 54 4.24 -1.77 -12.49
CA ILE A 54 4.19 -3.23 -12.31
C ILE A 54 3.41 -3.87 -13.46
N LYS A 55 2.26 -3.31 -13.85
CA LYS A 55 1.44 -3.83 -14.95
C LYS A 55 2.22 -3.80 -16.28
N LEU A 56 2.79 -2.66 -16.63
CA LEU A 56 3.59 -2.48 -17.85
C LEU A 56 4.73 -3.51 -17.95
N LEU A 57 5.54 -3.63 -16.90
CA LEU A 57 6.65 -4.56 -16.88
C LEU A 57 6.22 -6.03 -16.84
N THR A 58 5.01 -6.33 -16.38
CA THR A 58 4.43 -7.68 -16.45
C THR A 58 4.08 -8.02 -17.89
N ASN A 59 3.41 -7.10 -18.59
CA ASN A 59 3.03 -7.26 -20.00
C ASN A 59 4.26 -7.41 -20.90
N LEU A 60 5.25 -6.52 -20.79
CA LEU A 60 6.50 -6.61 -21.55
C LEU A 60 7.24 -7.94 -21.33
N LYS A 61 7.17 -8.51 -20.13
CA LYS A 61 7.77 -9.82 -19.84
C LYS A 61 6.99 -10.96 -20.49
N ALA A 62 5.67 -10.84 -20.59
CA ALA A 62 4.83 -11.83 -21.26
C ALA A 62 5.07 -11.80 -22.77
N GLU A 63 5.09 -10.61 -23.37
CA GLU A 63 5.36 -10.41 -24.80
C GLU A 63 6.72 -10.95 -25.24
N ARG A 64 7.78 -10.77 -24.43
CA ARG A 64 9.12 -11.32 -24.73
C ARG A 64 9.25 -12.84 -24.57
N LYS A 65 8.24 -13.48 -23.99
CA LYS A 65 8.20 -14.94 -23.80
C LYS A 65 7.31 -15.65 -24.82
N ALA A 66 6.45 -14.90 -25.51
CA ALA A 66 5.70 -15.35 -26.67
C ALA A 66 6.62 -15.33 -27.90
#